data_AF-A0A014L9B5-F1
#
_entry.id   AF-A0A014L9B5-F1
#
_cell.length_a   1.000
_cell.length_b   1.000
_cell.length_c   1.000
_cell.angle_alpha   90.00
_cell.angle_beta   90.00
_cell.angle_gamma   90.00
#
_symmetry.space_group_name_H-M   'P 1'
#
loop_
_entity.id
_entity.type
_entity.pdbx_description
1 polymer ?
#
loop_
_entity_poly.entity_id
_entity_poly.type
_entity_poly.pdbx_seq_one_letter_code
_entity_poly.pdbx_strand_id
1 'polypeptide(L)'
;MTAVAVLAALAGSPGLAQAEQPHTFGQLSATADSPLPPGWRIDGEGGARELVWRAPKAVPMGDAWVEFRTGGRLLGVPKPARDGRTFRLVLGTTRPERLTALRVTAAGRRLDAAADDSHRSGSRGARMPAQAPANGVDPGKPGSYRTVTGEYDLAPVRLPGFDTPVEMTAEVVAPKGATGSRPLALFLHGRHDTCYKPGSEDDVTGDWPCADGYQPIPSLRGSNNHRSWSSGVSVLVDHAAEDASAQDSAAGRVKDRRWLSVCLGR
;
A
#
# COMPACT_ATOMS: atom_id res chain seq x y z
N MET A 1 61.01 -51.37 -32.12
CA MET A 1 59.91 -52.35 -32.23
C MET A 1 58.63 -51.56 -32.43
N THR A 2 58.02 -51.72 -33.60
CA THR A 2 56.77 -51.11 -34.06
C THR A 2 55.56 -51.69 -33.32
N ALA A 3 54.58 -50.85 -32.99
CA ALA A 3 53.17 -51.25 -32.95
C ALA A 3 52.29 -50.01 -33.07
N VAL A 4 51.72 -49.85 -34.27
CA VAL A 4 50.64 -48.92 -34.60
C VAL A 4 49.35 -49.55 -34.10
N ALA A 5 48.52 -48.78 -33.39
CA ALA A 5 47.13 -49.12 -33.15
C ALA A 5 46.25 -47.95 -33.61
N VAL A 6 45.55 -48.19 -34.72
CA VAL A 6 44.51 -47.34 -35.30
C VAL A 6 43.24 -47.52 -34.47
N LEU A 7 42.67 -46.44 -33.94
CA LEU A 7 41.28 -46.43 -33.46
C LEU A 7 40.46 -45.47 -34.32
N ALA A 8 39.43 -46.04 -34.95
CA ALA A 8 38.46 -45.37 -35.80
C ALA A 8 37.57 -44.44 -34.96
N ALA A 9 37.46 -43.17 -35.37
CA ALA A 9 36.47 -42.25 -34.84
C ALA A 9 35.13 -42.45 -35.57
N LEU A 10 34.11 -42.91 -34.85
CA LEU A 10 32.73 -42.92 -35.33
C LEU A 10 32.16 -41.50 -35.25
N ALA A 11 31.86 -40.91 -36.41
CA ALA A 11 31.14 -39.65 -36.52
C ALA A 11 29.67 -39.85 -36.12
N GLY A 12 29.31 -39.49 -34.89
CA GLY A 12 27.93 -39.34 -34.46
C GLY A 12 27.41 -37.97 -34.90
N SER A 13 26.40 -37.94 -35.77
CA SER A 13 25.65 -36.72 -36.07
C SER A 13 24.92 -36.25 -34.79
N PRO A 14 25.02 -34.98 -34.38
CA PRO A 14 24.14 -34.47 -33.34
C PRO A 14 22.72 -34.40 -33.92
N GLY A 15 21.87 -35.33 -33.48
CA GLY A 15 20.43 -35.21 -33.68
C GLY A 15 19.98 -33.86 -33.11
N LEU A 16 19.19 -33.13 -33.89
CA LEU A 16 18.52 -31.92 -33.43
C LEU A 16 17.62 -32.31 -32.26
N ALA A 17 18.11 -32.07 -31.04
CA ALA A 17 17.29 -32.06 -29.85
C ALA A 17 16.31 -30.90 -30.02
N GLN A 18 15.08 -31.21 -30.45
CA GLN A 18 13.95 -30.32 -30.33
C GLN A 18 13.81 -29.96 -28.86
N ALA A 19 14.23 -28.75 -28.49
CA ALA A 19 13.86 -28.15 -27.23
C ALA A 19 12.33 -28.07 -27.20
N GLU A 20 11.74 -28.75 -26.21
CA GLU A 20 10.36 -28.56 -25.79
C GLU A 20 10.12 -27.05 -25.66
N GLN A 21 9.30 -26.50 -26.55
CA GLN A 21 8.93 -25.09 -26.50
C GLN A 21 8.29 -24.85 -25.13
N PRO A 22 8.75 -23.87 -24.32
CA PRO A 22 8.01 -23.48 -23.14
C PRO A 22 6.59 -23.14 -23.57
N HIS A 23 5.60 -23.76 -22.92
CA HIS A 23 4.21 -23.51 -23.19
C HIS A 23 3.95 -22.01 -23.10
N THR A 24 3.86 -21.36 -24.26
CA THR A 24 3.37 -20.01 -24.40
C THR A 24 1.93 -20.08 -23.91
N PHE A 25 1.69 -19.69 -22.66
CA PHE A 25 0.34 -19.33 -22.21
C PHE A 25 -0.16 -18.33 -23.23
N GLY A 26 -1.11 -18.78 -24.06
CA GLY A 26 -1.61 -17.99 -25.16
C GLY A 26 -1.99 -16.61 -24.66
N GLN A 27 -1.28 -15.59 -25.15
CA GLN A 27 -1.87 -14.27 -25.26
C GLN A 27 -3.09 -14.43 -26.16
N LEU A 28 -4.23 -14.71 -25.55
CA LEU A 28 -5.51 -14.39 -26.15
C LEU A 28 -5.53 -12.88 -26.27
N SER A 29 -5.12 -12.41 -27.46
CA SER A 29 -5.54 -11.13 -28.00
C SER A 29 -7.03 -10.98 -27.70
N ALA A 30 -7.40 -9.84 -27.12
CA ALA A 30 -8.76 -9.50 -26.76
C ALA A 30 -9.72 -9.75 -27.92
N THR A 31 -10.32 -10.94 -27.95
CA THR A 31 -11.54 -11.19 -28.69
C THR A 31 -12.66 -10.48 -27.93
N ALA A 32 -13.50 -9.78 -28.68
CA ALA A 32 -14.54 -8.87 -28.22
C ALA A 32 -15.74 -9.58 -27.53
N ASP A 33 -15.51 -10.68 -26.82
CA ASP A 33 -16.54 -11.49 -26.15
C ASP A 33 -16.32 -11.62 -24.63
N SER A 34 -15.43 -10.81 -24.04
CA SER A 34 -15.36 -10.75 -22.57
C SER A 34 -16.57 -9.99 -22.04
N PRO A 35 -17.46 -10.58 -21.22
CA PRO A 35 -18.63 -9.91 -20.66
C PRO A 35 -18.28 -8.81 -19.63
N LEU A 36 -16.99 -8.53 -19.43
CA LEU A 36 -16.47 -7.61 -18.43
C LEU A 36 -15.99 -6.29 -19.05
N PRO A 37 -16.05 -5.17 -18.32
CA PRO A 37 -15.58 -3.88 -18.83
C PRO A 37 -14.07 -3.89 -19.16
N PRO A 38 -13.58 -2.92 -19.95
CA PRO A 38 -12.16 -2.81 -20.27
C PRO A 38 -11.27 -2.82 -19.02
N GLY A 39 -10.15 -3.54 -19.11
CA GLY A 39 -9.20 -3.69 -18.01
C GLY A 39 -9.57 -4.77 -16.98
N TRP A 40 -10.79 -5.33 -17.04
CA TRP A 40 -11.22 -6.44 -16.19
C TRP A 40 -11.07 -7.79 -16.89
N ARG A 41 -10.71 -8.81 -16.12
CA ARG A 41 -10.70 -10.22 -16.54
C ARG A 41 -10.90 -11.14 -15.34
N ILE A 42 -11.31 -12.36 -15.61
CA ILE A 42 -11.32 -13.44 -14.60
C ILE A 42 -10.23 -14.42 -14.98
N ASP A 43 -9.35 -14.72 -14.03
CA ASP A 43 -8.30 -15.71 -14.16
C ASP A 43 -8.63 -16.96 -13.33
N GLY A 44 -8.01 -18.08 -13.71
CA GLY A 44 -8.12 -19.35 -12.99
C GLY A 44 -9.42 -20.10 -13.28
N GLU A 45 -9.47 -21.35 -12.81
CA GLU A 45 -10.62 -22.25 -12.97
C GLU A 45 -11.13 -22.76 -11.61
N GLY A 46 -12.41 -23.16 -11.55
CA GLY A 46 -12.99 -23.72 -10.32
C GLY A 46 -12.97 -22.76 -9.12
N GLY A 47 -12.79 -23.29 -7.91
CA GLY A 47 -12.79 -22.52 -6.66
C GLY A 47 -11.63 -21.53 -6.48
N ALA A 48 -10.70 -21.46 -7.42
CA ALA A 48 -9.50 -20.60 -7.38
C ALA A 48 -9.59 -19.37 -8.30
N ARG A 49 -10.80 -19.02 -8.77
CA ARG A 49 -11.00 -17.87 -9.67
C ARG A 49 -10.63 -16.54 -9.02
N GLU A 50 -9.91 -15.71 -9.77
CA GLU A 50 -9.54 -14.37 -9.37
C GLU A 50 -10.15 -13.34 -10.32
N LEU A 51 -10.77 -12.32 -9.76
CA LEU A 51 -11.13 -11.11 -10.50
C LEU A 51 -9.91 -10.21 -10.56
N VAL A 52 -9.50 -9.86 -11.78
CA VAL A 52 -8.31 -9.05 -12.01
C VAL A 52 -8.69 -7.77 -12.74
N TRP A 53 -8.19 -6.64 -12.24
CA TRP A 53 -8.26 -5.36 -12.92
C TRP A 53 -6.86 -4.81 -13.17
N ARG A 54 -6.62 -4.24 -14.34
CA ARG A 54 -5.36 -3.57 -14.69
C ARG A 54 -5.60 -2.10 -15.03
N ALA A 55 -4.96 -1.22 -14.26
CA ALA A 55 -5.00 0.21 -14.46
C ALA A 55 -4.17 0.65 -15.69
N PRO A 56 -4.61 1.71 -16.41
CA PRO A 56 -3.88 2.28 -17.54
C PRO A 56 -2.59 3.01 -17.12
N LYS A 57 -2.46 3.40 -15.86
CA LYS A 57 -1.27 3.98 -15.23
C LYS A 57 -1.07 3.36 -13.86
N ALA A 58 0.14 3.49 -13.30
CA ALA A 58 0.38 3.10 -11.92
C ALA A 58 -0.58 3.82 -10.97
N VAL A 59 -1.08 3.10 -9.98
CA VAL A 59 -1.93 3.64 -8.90
C VAL A 59 -1.03 3.77 -7.68
N PRO A 60 -0.63 4.99 -7.29
CA PRO A 60 0.24 5.21 -6.13
C PRO A 60 -0.37 4.70 -4.83
N MET A 61 0.48 4.39 -3.86
CA MET A 61 0.04 4.06 -2.51
C MET A 61 -0.51 5.32 -1.83
N GLY A 62 -1.83 5.43 -1.73
CA GLY A 62 -2.49 6.52 -1.01
C GLY A 62 -2.89 6.16 0.42
N ASP A 63 -3.59 7.08 1.07
CA ASP A 63 -4.20 6.92 2.40
C ASP A 63 -5.41 5.96 2.43
N ALA A 64 -5.84 5.44 1.27
CA ALA A 64 -6.98 4.56 1.14
C ALA A 64 -6.69 3.32 0.28
N TRP A 65 -7.25 2.20 0.69
CA TRP A 65 -7.21 0.95 -0.06
C TRP A 65 -7.95 1.07 -1.39
N VAL A 66 -7.47 0.32 -2.39
CA VAL A 66 -8.24 0.06 -3.60
C VAL A 66 -9.37 -0.90 -3.24
N GLU A 67 -10.58 -0.63 -3.72
CA GLU A 67 -11.77 -1.43 -3.50
C GLU A 67 -12.34 -1.88 -4.83
N PHE A 68 -12.66 -3.17 -4.95
CA PHE A 68 -13.51 -3.68 -6.03
C PHE A 68 -14.96 -3.66 -5.58
N ARG A 69 -15.83 -3.09 -6.42
CA ARG A 69 -17.26 -2.97 -6.16
C ARG A 69 -18.06 -3.57 -7.30
N THR A 70 -19.23 -4.10 -6.98
CA THR A 70 -20.23 -4.57 -7.94
C THR A 70 -21.57 -3.93 -7.61
N GLY A 71 -22.13 -3.18 -8.56
CA GLY A 71 -23.23 -2.27 -8.28
C GLY A 71 -22.90 -1.37 -7.09
N GLY A 72 -23.82 -1.23 -6.13
CA GLY A 72 -23.60 -0.45 -4.89
C GLY A 72 -22.70 -1.11 -3.84
N ARG A 73 -22.34 -2.40 -4.00
CA ARG A 73 -21.77 -3.22 -2.93
C ARG A 73 -20.24 -3.37 -3.06
N LEU A 74 -19.55 -3.38 -1.91
CA LEU A 74 -18.15 -3.77 -1.83
C LEU A 74 -18.02 -5.28 -2.10
N LEU A 75 -17.22 -5.65 -3.10
CA LEU A 75 -16.87 -7.03 -3.40
C LEU A 75 -15.67 -7.46 -2.55
N GLY A 76 -14.67 -6.58 -2.43
CA GLY A 76 -13.53 -6.79 -1.57
C GLY A 76 -12.36 -5.87 -1.89
N VAL A 77 -11.25 -6.10 -1.20
CA VAL A 77 -10.00 -5.35 -1.34
C VAL A 77 -9.02 -6.24 -2.10
N PRO A 78 -8.71 -5.92 -3.37
CA PRO A 78 -7.76 -6.70 -4.15
C PRO A 78 -6.34 -6.53 -3.61
N LYS A 79 -5.54 -7.57 -3.78
CA LYS A 79 -4.10 -7.51 -3.57
C LYS A 79 -3.43 -6.80 -4.76
N PRO A 80 -2.62 -5.75 -4.54
CA PRO A 80 -1.83 -5.13 -5.59
C PRO A 80 -0.70 -6.07 -6.04
N ALA A 81 -0.37 -6.03 -7.32
CA ALA A 81 0.84 -6.63 -7.87
C ALA A 81 1.99 -5.61 -7.83
N ARG A 82 3.22 -6.12 -7.96
CA ARG A 82 4.44 -5.29 -7.97
C ARG A 82 4.53 -4.28 -9.12
N ASP A 83 3.72 -4.44 -10.16
CA ASP A 83 3.70 -3.52 -11.30
C ASP A 83 2.95 -2.20 -11.01
N GLY A 84 2.39 -2.05 -9.79
CA GLY A 84 1.61 -0.88 -9.37
C GLY A 84 0.31 -0.67 -10.16
N ARG A 85 -0.08 -1.63 -11.00
CA ARG A 85 -1.17 -1.47 -11.99
C ARG A 85 -2.17 -2.59 -11.93
N THR A 86 -1.76 -3.79 -11.53
CA THR A 86 -2.60 -4.98 -11.53
C THR A 86 -3.09 -5.27 -10.12
N PHE A 87 -4.39 -5.50 -9.99
CA PHE A 87 -5.08 -5.74 -8.72
C PHE A 87 -5.88 -7.03 -8.82
N ARG A 88 -5.71 -7.96 -7.86
CA ARG A 88 -6.32 -9.30 -7.88
C ARG A 88 -7.17 -9.56 -6.66
N LEU A 89 -8.41 -10.00 -6.86
CA LEU A 89 -9.33 -10.38 -5.79
C LEU A 89 -9.83 -11.81 -6.00
N VAL A 90 -9.58 -12.69 -5.03
CA VAL A 90 -10.13 -14.05 -5.05
C VAL A 90 -11.65 -14.00 -4.95
N LEU A 91 -12.35 -14.61 -5.91
CA LEU A 91 -13.81 -14.58 -5.99
C LEU A 91 -14.49 -15.66 -5.12
N GLY A 92 -13.77 -16.72 -4.77
CA GLY A 92 -14.32 -17.87 -4.05
C GLY A 92 -15.55 -18.45 -4.77
N THR A 93 -16.68 -18.56 -4.06
CA THR A 93 -17.94 -19.07 -4.60
C THR A 93 -18.76 -18.03 -5.37
N THR A 94 -18.28 -16.79 -5.49
CA THR A 94 -18.96 -15.73 -6.25
C THR A 94 -19.07 -16.14 -7.71
N ARG A 95 -20.29 -16.10 -8.26
CA ARG A 95 -20.54 -16.46 -9.65
C ARG A 95 -20.40 -15.24 -10.58
N PRO A 96 -19.88 -15.39 -11.81
CA PRO A 96 -19.65 -14.28 -12.73
C PRO A 96 -20.91 -13.48 -13.06
N GLU A 97 -22.09 -14.11 -13.10
CA GLU A 97 -23.36 -13.44 -13.43
C GLU A 97 -23.77 -12.42 -12.35
N ARG A 98 -23.18 -12.51 -11.14
CA ARG A 98 -23.40 -11.54 -10.07
C ARG A 98 -22.47 -10.33 -10.17
N LEU A 99 -21.46 -10.35 -11.05
CA LEU A 99 -20.50 -9.26 -11.24
C LEU A 99 -21.07 -8.20 -12.18
N THR A 100 -22.07 -7.48 -11.68
CA THR A 100 -22.73 -6.39 -12.42
C THR A 100 -22.10 -5.04 -12.08
N ALA A 101 -22.06 -4.12 -13.05
CA ALA A 101 -21.60 -2.74 -12.85
C ALA A 101 -20.32 -2.64 -12.01
N LEU A 102 -19.27 -3.37 -12.43
CA LEU A 102 -17.98 -3.39 -11.76
C LEU A 102 -17.38 -1.98 -11.70
N ARG A 103 -16.79 -1.66 -10.55
CA ARG A 103 -16.09 -0.39 -10.31
C ARG A 103 -14.86 -0.62 -9.45
N VAL A 104 -13.84 0.20 -9.70
CA VAL A 104 -12.68 0.32 -8.83
C VAL A 104 -12.72 1.67 -8.16
N THR A 105 -12.63 1.70 -6.83
CA THR A 105 -12.63 2.94 -6.07
C THR A 105 -11.48 3.01 -5.07
N ALA A 106 -10.97 4.21 -4.81
CA ALA A 106 -10.07 4.50 -3.70
C ALA A 106 -10.38 5.89 -3.16
N ALA A 107 -10.42 6.06 -1.83
CA ALA A 107 -10.82 7.31 -1.18
C ALA A 107 -12.14 7.91 -1.72
N GLY A 108 -13.11 7.05 -2.06
CA GLY A 108 -14.39 7.47 -2.65
C GLY A 108 -14.34 7.93 -4.12
N ARG A 109 -13.16 7.99 -4.75
CA ARG A 109 -13.00 8.30 -6.18
C ARG A 109 -13.02 7.03 -7.02
N ARG A 110 -13.60 7.10 -8.22
CA ARG A 110 -13.60 6.00 -9.19
C ARG A 110 -12.32 6.02 -10.03
N LEU A 111 -11.63 4.88 -10.14
CA LEU A 111 -10.34 4.73 -10.82
C LEU A 111 -10.44 4.08 -12.21
N ASP A 112 -11.51 3.33 -12.48
CA ASP A 112 -11.73 2.57 -13.71
C ASP A 112 -12.59 3.31 -14.76
N ALA A 113 -12.80 4.61 -14.58
CA ALA A 113 -13.54 5.45 -15.52
C ALA A 113 -12.60 6.40 -16.26
N ALA A 114 -12.99 6.83 -17.46
CA ALA A 114 -12.30 7.91 -18.14
C ALA A 114 -12.32 9.18 -17.26
N ALA A 115 -11.31 10.04 -17.38
CA ALA A 115 -11.17 11.23 -16.53
C ALA A 115 -12.44 12.11 -16.51
N ASP A 116 -13.13 12.24 -17.65
CA ASP A 116 -14.36 13.03 -17.79
C ASP A 116 -15.58 12.47 -17.04
N ASP A 117 -15.60 11.16 -16.77
CA ASP A 117 -16.70 10.50 -16.05
C ASP A 117 -16.57 10.63 -14.52
N SER A 118 -15.37 10.96 -14.02
CA SER A 118 -15.09 11.08 -12.59
C SER A 118 -15.79 12.27 -11.94
N HIS A 119 -16.12 13.31 -12.71
CA HIS A 119 -16.79 14.53 -12.24
C HIS A 119 -18.30 14.36 -11.99
N ARG A 120 -18.96 13.34 -12.57
CA ARG A 120 -20.42 13.12 -12.38
C ARG A 120 -20.78 12.30 -11.16
N SER A 121 -19.83 11.57 -10.59
CA SER A 121 -20.08 10.79 -9.37
C SER A 121 -19.89 11.68 -8.15
N GLY A 122 -20.82 12.61 -7.93
CA GLY A 122 -20.89 13.42 -6.72
C GLY A 122 -20.96 12.49 -5.51
N SER A 123 -19.84 12.33 -4.80
CA SER A 123 -19.87 11.76 -3.47
C SER A 123 -20.77 12.70 -2.66
N ARG A 124 -21.81 12.17 -2.02
CA ARG A 124 -22.43 12.91 -0.91
C ARG A 124 -21.36 12.94 0.16
N GLY A 125 -20.54 13.99 0.15
CA GLY A 125 -19.53 14.23 1.16
C GLY A 125 -20.19 14.05 2.53
N ALA A 126 -19.49 13.38 3.44
CA ALA A 126 -19.92 13.33 4.82
C ALA A 126 -20.27 14.76 5.25
N ARG A 127 -21.48 14.96 5.79
CA ARG A 127 -21.89 16.28 6.28
C ARG A 127 -20.90 16.67 7.37
N MET A 128 -19.99 17.57 7.04
CA MET A 128 -19.01 18.03 8.00
C MET A 128 -19.76 18.64 9.19
N PRO A 129 -19.34 18.34 10.43
CA PRO A 129 -19.84 19.05 11.60
C PRO A 129 -19.73 20.56 11.37
N ALA A 130 -20.64 21.32 11.97
CA ALA A 130 -20.48 22.77 12.01
C ALA A 130 -19.09 23.10 12.57
N GLN A 131 -18.36 23.93 11.85
CA GLN A 131 -16.99 24.28 12.20
C GLN A 131 -17.00 24.93 13.59
N ALA A 132 -16.22 24.37 14.52
CA ALA A 132 -16.09 24.97 15.84
C ALA A 132 -15.49 26.39 15.69
N PRO A 133 -15.76 27.30 16.64
CA PRO A 133 -15.10 28.60 16.67
C PRO A 133 -13.58 28.42 16.61
N ALA A 134 -12.89 29.28 15.86
CA ALA A 134 -11.44 29.25 15.81
C ALA A 134 -10.87 29.48 17.22
N ASN A 135 -9.88 28.66 17.62
CA ASN A 135 -9.14 28.91 18.85
C ASN A 135 -8.48 30.29 18.76
N GLY A 136 -8.55 31.08 19.83
CA GLY A 136 -7.90 32.40 19.90
C GLY A 136 -6.37 32.35 19.87
N VAL A 137 -5.80 31.14 19.93
CA VAL A 137 -4.37 30.87 19.82
C VAL A 137 -4.13 30.19 18.48
N ASP A 138 -3.25 30.78 17.67
CA ASP A 138 -2.75 30.17 16.44
C ASP A 138 -1.71 29.10 16.80
N PRO A 139 -2.00 27.81 16.58
CA PRO A 139 -1.10 26.73 16.96
C PRO A 139 0.14 26.66 16.04
N GLY A 140 0.14 27.36 14.90
CA GLY A 140 1.30 27.50 14.03
C GLY A 140 2.35 28.48 14.56
N LYS A 141 1.99 29.35 15.50
CA LYS A 141 2.94 30.32 16.09
C LYS A 141 3.80 29.65 17.17
N PRO A 142 5.12 29.84 17.16
CA PRO A 142 5.97 29.38 18.25
C PRO A 142 5.55 30.00 19.59
N GLY A 143 5.48 29.17 20.63
CA GLY A 143 5.26 29.59 22.01
C GLY A 143 6.54 30.00 22.73
N SER A 144 6.44 30.18 24.05
CA SER A 144 7.51 30.75 24.89
C SER A 144 8.66 29.78 25.19
N TYR A 145 8.46 28.47 25.04
CA TYR A 145 9.47 27.48 25.38
C TYR A 145 10.40 27.21 24.20
N ARG A 146 11.70 27.09 24.49
CA ARG A 146 12.61 26.36 23.59
C ARG A 146 12.25 24.87 23.62
N THR A 147 12.55 24.13 22.57
CA THR A 147 12.26 22.68 22.51
C THR A 147 13.54 21.85 22.58
N VAL A 148 13.43 20.63 23.09
CA VAL A 148 14.43 19.56 22.98
C VAL A 148 13.81 18.38 22.22
N THR A 149 14.65 17.63 21.52
CA THR A 149 14.25 16.46 20.73
C THR A 149 15.00 15.24 21.22
N GLY A 150 14.31 14.11 21.29
CA GLY A 150 14.90 12.79 21.48
C GLY A 150 14.16 11.76 20.64
N GLU A 151 14.77 10.60 20.46
CA GLU A 151 14.15 9.46 19.77
C GLU A 151 14.12 8.28 20.74
N TYR A 152 13.17 7.37 20.56
CA TYR A 152 13.19 6.08 21.22
C TYR A 152 12.89 4.95 20.23
N ASP A 153 13.37 3.76 20.61
CA ASP A 153 13.07 2.49 19.98
C ASP A 153 12.65 1.52 21.09
N LEU A 154 11.47 0.90 20.94
CA LEU A 154 10.89 -0.05 21.88
C LEU A 154 10.69 -1.41 21.21
N ALA A 155 10.49 -2.45 22.02
CA ALA A 155 10.18 -3.78 21.52
C ALA A 155 8.96 -3.74 20.57
N PRO A 156 9.05 -4.35 19.37
CA PRO A 156 7.95 -4.41 18.41
C PRO A 156 6.68 -5.03 19.00
N VAL A 157 5.51 -4.52 18.60
CA VAL A 157 4.21 -4.93 19.16
C VAL A 157 3.41 -5.75 18.16
N ARG A 158 2.86 -6.89 18.61
CA ARG A 158 1.95 -7.68 17.77
C ARG A 158 0.57 -7.04 17.74
N LEU A 159 0.14 -6.61 16.55
CA LEU A 159 -1.19 -6.07 16.32
C LEU A 159 -2.09 -7.07 15.57
N PRO A 160 -3.40 -7.14 15.89
CA PRO A 160 -4.34 -7.93 15.11
C PRO A 160 -4.38 -7.50 13.65
N GLY A 161 -4.38 -8.45 12.72
CA GLY A 161 -4.42 -8.15 11.28
C GLY A 161 -3.06 -7.81 10.67
N PHE A 162 -1.98 -7.86 11.44
CA PHE A 162 -0.59 -7.78 10.96
C PHE A 162 0.06 -9.17 11.02
N ASP A 163 0.91 -9.47 10.04
CA ASP A 163 1.51 -10.78 9.85
C ASP A 163 2.80 -10.92 10.69
N THR A 164 3.48 -9.80 10.96
CA THR A 164 4.63 -9.66 11.86
C THR A 164 4.37 -8.58 12.93
N PRO A 165 5.09 -8.59 14.08
CA PRO A 165 5.07 -7.47 15.02
C PRO A 165 5.46 -6.15 14.33
N VAL A 166 4.79 -5.07 14.67
CA VAL A 166 4.97 -3.73 14.09
C VAL A 166 6.01 -2.95 14.91
N GLU A 167 6.82 -2.15 14.23
CA GLU A 167 7.83 -1.29 14.83
C GLU A 167 7.27 -0.27 15.84
N MET A 168 8.09 0.10 16.83
CA MET A 168 7.74 1.06 17.88
C MET A 168 8.87 2.10 18.04
N THR A 169 9.09 2.85 16.97
CA THR A 169 10.08 3.92 16.89
C THR A 169 9.39 5.27 16.81
N ALA A 170 9.84 6.26 17.60
CA ALA A 170 9.26 7.60 17.51
C ALA A 170 10.25 8.73 17.83
N GLU A 171 10.02 9.89 17.21
CA GLU A 171 10.63 11.15 17.64
C GLU A 171 9.74 11.83 18.70
N VAL A 172 10.36 12.36 19.74
CA VAL A 172 9.71 13.09 20.82
C VAL A 172 10.23 14.53 20.86
N VAL A 173 9.34 15.51 20.82
CA VAL A 173 9.67 16.93 20.98
C VAL A 173 8.99 17.49 22.21
N ALA A 174 9.77 18.03 23.15
CA ALA A 174 9.27 18.53 24.43
C ALA A 174 9.79 19.95 24.74
N PRO A 175 9.03 20.77 25.50
CA PRO A 175 9.50 22.06 25.98
C PRO A 175 10.66 21.92 26.98
N LYS A 176 11.75 22.64 26.72
CA LYS A 176 12.95 22.65 27.56
C LYS A 176 12.67 23.32 28.89
N GLY A 177 12.98 22.64 29.99
CA GLY A 177 12.90 23.19 31.35
C GLY A 177 11.47 23.43 31.86
N ALA A 178 10.44 22.95 31.16
CA ALA A 178 9.09 22.96 31.67
C ALA A 178 8.91 21.88 32.75
N THR A 179 8.31 22.25 33.89
CA THR A 179 7.96 21.33 34.97
C THR A 179 6.46 21.01 34.98
N GLY A 180 6.07 19.91 35.63
CA GLY A 180 4.68 19.47 35.77
C GLY A 180 4.12 18.72 34.55
N SER A 181 2.90 18.19 34.69
CA SER A 181 2.19 17.46 33.64
C SER A 181 1.87 18.37 32.45
N ARG A 182 1.97 17.82 31.23
CA ARG A 182 1.71 18.52 29.98
C ARG A 182 0.80 17.70 29.07
N PRO A 183 -0.01 18.35 28.22
CA PRO A 183 -0.73 17.65 27.17
C PRO A 183 0.23 16.91 26.24
N LEU A 184 -0.15 15.69 25.86
CA LEU A 184 0.50 14.91 24.81
C LEU A 184 -0.29 15.07 23.51
N ALA A 185 0.41 15.41 22.43
CA ALA A 185 -0.11 15.35 21.08
C ALA A 185 0.65 14.23 20.33
N LEU A 186 -0.08 13.18 19.99
CA LEU A 186 0.43 12.02 19.27
C LEU A 186 0.08 12.16 17.78
N PHE A 187 1.09 12.09 16.92
CA PHE A 187 0.95 11.99 15.47
C PHE A 187 1.19 10.54 15.06
N LEU A 188 0.27 10.05 14.24
CA LEU A 188 0.32 8.73 13.64
C LEU A 188 0.22 8.91 12.14
N HIS A 189 1.11 8.27 11.39
CA HIS A 189 1.04 8.28 9.94
C HIS A 189 -0.04 7.32 9.44
N GLY A 190 -0.72 7.73 8.37
CA GLY A 190 -1.57 6.82 7.61
C GLY A 190 -0.73 5.92 6.72
N ARG A 191 -1.40 5.12 5.88
CA ARG A 191 -0.74 4.30 4.86
C ARG A 191 0.03 5.18 3.86
N HIS A 192 1.30 4.87 3.61
CA HIS A 192 2.16 5.56 2.65
C HIS A 192 3.21 4.62 2.04
N ASP A 193 3.80 5.00 0.90
CA ASP A 193 4.99 4.32 0.36
C ASP A 193 6.11 4.31 1.40
N THR A 194 6.87 3.22 1.51
CA THR A 194 7.83 2.97 2.59
C THR A 194 9.25 3.28 2.18
N CYS A 195 9.56 3.15 0.89
CA CYS A 195 10.91 3.28 0.35
C CYS A 195 10.92 4.22 -0.85
N TYR A 196 12.00 4.99 -1.00
CA TYR A 196 12.25 5.84 -2.15
C TYR A 196 13.66 5.61 -2.68
N LYS A 197 13.86 5.89 -3.96
CA LYS A 197 15.20 5.87 -4.57
C LYS A 197 15.80 7.28 -4.59
N PRO A 198 16.95 7.50 -3.93
CA PRO A 198 17.63 8.79 -4.00
C PRO A 198 17.94 9.21 -5.44
N GLY A 199 17.64 10.47 -5.78
CA GLY A 199 17.86 11.02 -7.12
C GLY A 199 16.77 10.68 -8.15
N SER A 200 15.65 10.09 -7.72
CA SER A 200 14.45 9.88 -8.54
C SER A 200 13.22 10.36 -7.80
N GLU A 201 12.39 11.19 -8.42
CA GLU A 201 11.21 11.78 -7.77
C GLU A 201 10.01 10.82 -7.72
N ASP A 202 9.91 9.90 -8.68
CA ASP A 202 8.74 9.01 -8.85
C ASP A 202 9.03 7.54 -8.51
N ASP A 203 10.27 7.22 -8.11
CA ASP A 203 10.67 5.83 -7.84
C ASP A 203 10.53 5.51 -6.34
N VAL A 204 9.29 5.21 -5.96
CA VAL A 204 8.86 4.83 -4.62
C VAL A 204 8.23 3.44 -4.61
N THR A 205 8.36 2.73 -3.49
CA THR A 205 7.76 1.41 -3.29
C THR A 205 7.17 1.28 -1.89
N GLY A 206 6.22 0.35 -1.74
CA GLY A 206 5.70 -0.09 -0.45
C GLY A 206 6.38 -1.33 0.12
N ASP A 207 7.59 -1.65 -0.36
CA ASP A 207 8.33 -2.83 0.10
C ASP A 207 8.94 -2.58 1.48
N TRP A 208 9.03 -3.61 2.30
CA TRP A 208 9.77 -3.56 3.55
C TRP A 208 10.46 -4.89 3.85
N PRO A 209 11.74 -4.90 4.26
CA PRO A 209 12.69 -3.79 4.24
C PRO A 209 12.94 -3.25 2.82
N CYS A 210 13.50 -2.04 2.72
CA CYS A 210 13.86 -1.47 1.42
C CYS A 210 14.88 -2.34 0.67
N ALA A 211 14.67 -2.50 -0.64
CA ALA A 211 15.60 -3.18 -1.52
C ALA A 211 16.89 -2.37 -1.75
N ASP A 212 17.93 -3.02 -2.28
CA ASP A 212 19.19 -2.37 -2.60
C ASP A 212 18.98 -1.14 -3.52
N GLY A 213 19.63 -0.03 -3.16
CA GLY A 213 19.50 1.24 -3.86
C GLY A 213 18.28 2.08 -3.47
N TYR A 214 17.40 1.56 -2.61
CA TYR A 214 16.31 2.32 -1.98
C TYR A 214 16.65 2.67 -0.53
N GLN A 215 16.04 3.75 -0.05
CA GLN A 215 16.15 4.21 1.33
C GLN A 215 14.75 4.33 1.94
N PRO A 216 14.62 4.14 3.27
CA PRO A 216 13.37 4.37 3.97
C PRO A 216 12.92 5.82 3.80
N ILE A 217 11.64 6.02 3.49
CA ILE A 217 11.03 7.35 3.56
C ILE A 217 11.04 7.76 5.04
N PRO A 218 11.64 8.91 5.42
CA PRO A 218 11.80 9.27 6.83
C PRO A 218 10.51 9.85 7.41
N SER A 219 9.49 9.00 7.62
CA SER A 219 8.15 9.43 8.05
C SER A 219 8.18 10.14 9.42
N LEU A 220 8.91 9.59 10.39
CA LEU A 220 9.03 10.09 11.77
C LEU A 220 9.59 11.52 11.91
N ARG A 221 10.14 12.12 10.84
CA ARG A 221 10.70 13.48 10.84
C ARG A 221 9.69 14.55 10.39
N GLY A 222 8.42 14.19 10.19
CA GLY A 222 7.32 15.11 9.87
C GLY A 222 7.07 16.18 10.94
N SER A 223 7.49 15.91 12.18
CA SER A 223 7.45 16.80 13.34
C SER A 223 8.04 18.21 13.14
N ASN A 224 8.94 18.41 12.17
CA ASN A 224 9.57 19.71 11.91
C ASN A 224 8.56 20.82 11.58
N ASN A 225 7.46 20.46 10.90
CA ASN A 225 6.38 21.40 10.58
C ASN A 225 5.45 21.69 11.79
N HIS A 226 5.52 20.87 12.85
CA HIS A 226 4.61 20.90 13.99
C HIS A 226 5.32 21.34 15.29
N ARG A 227 6.63 21.59 15.24
CA ARG A 227 7.49 21.99 16.38
C ARG A 227 6.99 23.26 17.10
N SER A 228 6.21 24.12 16.44
CA SER A 228 5.56 25.27 17.08
C SER A 228 4.61 24.85 18.23
N TRP A 229 3.99 23.67 18.17
CA TRP A 229 3.09 23.19 19.23
C TRP A 229 3.83 22.85 20.53
N SER A 230 5.00 22.22 20.42
CA SER A 230 5.80 21.86 21.61
C SER A 230 6.47 23.07 22.26
N SER A 231 6.67 24.16 21.51
CA SER A 231 7.07 25.45 22.09
C SER A 231 5.93 26.14 22.87
N GLY A 232 4.68 25.71 22.66
CA GLY A 232 3.47 26.20 23.33
C GLY A 232 3.31 25.66 24.74
N VAL A 233 3.26 24.33 24.91
CA VAL A 233 3.24 23.61 26.21
C VAL A 233 3.21 22.08 26.06
N SER A 234 3.05 21.54 24.85
CA SER A 234 2.77 20.10 24.65
C SER A 234 4.01 19.26 24.40
N VAL A 235 3.94 17.96 24.69
CA VAL A 235 4.89 16.97 24.16
C VAL A 235 4.34 16.45 22.83
N LEU A 236 5.17 16.40 21.79
CA LEU A 236 4.84 15.79 20.51
C LEU A 236 5.54 14.44 20.38
N VAL A 237 4.82 13.44 19.88
CA VAL A 237 5.38 12.12 19.55
C VAL A 237 4.96 11.76 18.14
N ASP A 238 5.91 11.40 17.28
CA ASP A 238 5.68 11.02 15.89
C ASP A 238 6.25 9.62 15.63
N HIS A 239 5.41 8.65 15.29
CA HIS A 239 5.80 7.24 15.15
C HIS A 239 6.12 6.88 13.71
N ALA A 240 7.19 6.11 13.51
CA ALA A 240 7.44 5.37 12.28
C ALA A 240 6.26 4.44 11.93
N ALA A 241 6.01 4.23 10.63
CA ALA A 241 4.85 3.49 10.14
C ALA A 241 5.14 2.69 8.86
N GLU A 242 6.41 2.47 8.54
CA GLU A 242 6.88 1.83 7.32
C GLU A 242 6.52 0.35 7.33
N ASP A 243 6.82 -0.38 8.41
CA ASP A 243 6.47 -1.81 8.51
C ASP A 243 4.95 -2.00 8.51
N ALA A 244 4.21 -1.14 9.21
CA ALA A 244 2.75 -1.16 9.20
C ALA A 244 2.19 -0.92 7.79
N SER A 245 2.71 0.09 7.07
CA SER A 245 2.24 0.42 5.72
C SER A 245 2.55 -0.66 4.69
N ALA A 246 3.69 -1.33 4.80
CA ALA A 246 4.06 -2.46 3.95
C ALA A 246 3.15 -3.69 4.17
N GLN A 247 2.94 -4.06 5.44
CA GLN A 247 2.07 -5.19 5.79
C GLN A 247 0.61 -4.93 5.41
N ASP A 248 0.13 -3.70 5.58
CA ASP A 248 -1.19 -3.26 5.14
C ASP A 248 -1.35 -3.39 3.61
N SER A 249 -0.33 -2.97 2.85
CA SER A 249 -0.36 -3.01 1.39
C SER A 249 -0.25 -4.42 0.80
N ALA A 250 0.43 -5.33 1.48
CA ALA A 250 0.51 -6.73 1.10
C ALA A 250 -0.83 -7.48 1.32
N ALA A 251 -1.73 -6.93 2.13
CA ALA A 251 -2.93 -7.58 2.61
C ALA A 251 -4.15 -7.36 1.70
N GLY A 252 -4.53 -8.39 0.93
CA GLY A 252 -5.87 -8.46 0.34
C GLY A 252 -6.87 -8.96 1.38
N ARG A 253 -7.48 -8.10 2.20
CA ARG A 253 -8.40 -8.55 3.26
C ARG A 253 -9.84 -8.10 3.04
N VAL A 254 -10.75 -9.07 3.06
CA VAL A 254 -12.15 -8.89 3.46
C VAL A 254 -12.32 -9.61 4.80
N LYS A 255 -12.41 -8.87 5.91
CA LYS A 255 -13.12 -9.32 7.13
C LYS A 255 -13.37 -8.18 8.13
N ASP A 256 -14.64 -8.08 8.50
CA ASP A 256 -15.33 -7.35 9.57
C ASP A 256 -14.82 -5.97 10.04
N ARG A 257 -15.62 -4.93 9.75
CA ARG A 257 -15.42 -3.50 10.06
C ARG A 257 -15.54 -3.13 11.55
N ARG A 258 -15.27 -4.03 12.50
CA ARG A 258 -15.59 -3.80 13.93
C ARG A 258 -14.48 -3.23 14.81
N TRP A 259 -13.28 -2.97 14.31
CA TRP A 259 -12.13 -2.74 15.20
C TRP A 259 -11.44 -1.42 14.93
N LEU A 260 -12.12 -0.32 15.26
CA LEU A 260 -11.52 1.01 15.38
C LEU A 260 -11.95 1.60 16.73
N SER A 261 -11.54 0.97 17.84
CA SER A 261 -11.78 1.56 19.16
C SER A 261 -10.88 1.10 20.30
N VAL A 262 -9.83 0.29 20.06
CA VAL A 262 -9.01 -0.22 21.17
C VAL A 262 -7.53 -0.05 20.84
N CYS A 263 -7.01 1.13 21.08
CA CYS A 263 -5.60 1.39 21.38
C CYS A 263 -5.50 2.75 22.09
N LEU A 264 -6.00 2.82 23.32
CA LEU A 264 -5.66 3.82 24.34
C LEU A 264 -6.33 3.37 25.64
N GLY A 265 -5.61 2.60 26.43
CA GLY A 265 -6.12 2.11 27.70
C GLY A 265 -5.25 1.04 28.33
N ARG A 266 -4.13 1.45 28.91
CA ARG A 266 -3.80 1.25 30.33
C ARG A 266 -2.59 2.09 30.72
#